data_AF-B4WSG6-F1
#
_entry.id   AF-B4WSG6-F1
#
_cell.length_a   1.000
_cell.length_b   1.000
_cell.length_c   1.000
_cell.angle_alpha   90.00
_cell.angle_beta   90.00
_cell.angle_gamma   90.00
#
_symmetry.space_group_name_H-M   'P 1'
#
loop_
_entity.id
_entity.type
_entity.pdbx_description
1 polymer ?
#
loop_
_entity_poly.entity_id
_entity_poly.type
_entity_poly.pdbx_seq_one_letter_code
_entity_poly.pdbx_strand_id
1 'polypeptide(L)' 'MANLQPTKVPNMKRPKKGFNEYAEQLNGRAAMVGFVALVLIELITGKGLLTLIGLK' A
#
# COMPACT_ATOMS: atom_id res chain seq x y z
N MET A 1 3.04 43.81 -25.86
CA MET A 1 3.34 43.39 -24.48
C MET A 1 3.70 41.90 -24.55
N ALA A 2 4.97 41.54 -24.42
CA ALA A 2 5.44 40.16 -24.63
C ALA A 2 5.03 39.26 -23.45
N ASN A 3 4.42 38.11 -23.75
CA ASN A 3 3.94 37.16 -22.76
C ASN A 3 5.10 36.25 -22.32
N LEU A 4 5.68 36.54 -21.15
CA LEU A 4 6.82 35.82 -20.55
C LEU A 4 6.35 34.55 -19.83
N GLN A 5 5.80 33.57 -20.55
CA GLN A 5 5.48 32.28 -19.93
C GLN A 5 6.72 31.35 -19.93
N PRO A 6 7.16 30.86 -18.75
CA PRO A 6 8.25 29.89 -18.68
C PRO A 6 7.81 28.53 -19.27
N THR A 7 8.50 28.08 -20.33
CA THR A 7 8.19 26.86 -21.12
C THR A 7 8.50 25.54 -20.40
N LYS A 8 9.17 25.56 -19.25
CA LYS A 8 9.51 24.35 -18.49
C LYS A 8 9.01 24.50 -17.06
N VAL A 9 7.82 23.95 -16.79
CA VAL A 9 7.45 23.58 -15.42
C VAL A 9 8.46 22.52 -14.92
N PRO A 10 9.08 22.69 -13.74
CA PRO A 10 9.99 21.69 -13.22
C PRO A 10 9.22 20.40 -12.98
N ASN A 11 9.53 19.37 -13.77
CA ASN A 11 9.02 18.02 -13.53
C ASN A 11 9.68 17.51 -12.25
N MET A 12 8.98 17.66 -11.13
CA MET A 12 9.35 17.07 -9.85
C MET A 12 9.28 15.56 -10.04
N LYS A 13 10.38 14.94 -10.50
CA LYS A 13 10.54 13.49 -10.47
C LYS A 13 10.57 13.09 -9.00
N ARG A 14 9.39 12.78 -8.46
CA ARG A 14 9.25 12.19 -7.13
C ARG A 14 10.13 10.95 -7.09
N PRO A 15 11.00 10.81 -6.08
CA PRO A 15 11.94 9.69 -6.03
C PRO A 15 11.16 8.37 -6.06
N LYS A 16 11.39 7.56 -7.10
CA LYS A 16 10.70 6.28 -7.35
C LYS A 16 11.07 5.17 -6.35
N LYS A 17 12.05 5.39 -5.47
CA LYS A 17 12.57 4.41 -4.51
C LYS A 17 12.37 4.92 -3.08
N GLY A 18 11.71 4.13 -2.24
CA GLY A 18 11.40 4.46 -0.83
C GLY A 18 9.89 4.45 -0.54
N PHE A 19 9.49 5.15 0.52
CA PHE A 19 8.08 5.47 0.83
C PHE A 19 7.54 6.45 -0.22
N ASN A 20 7.18 5.91 -1.38
CA ASN A 20 6.53 6.64 -2.45
C ASN A 20 5.02 6.36 -2.38
N GLU A 21 4.20 7.34 -2.76
CA GLU A 21 2.73 7.29 -2.71
C GLU A 21 2.17 6.01 -3.37
N TYR A 22 2.80 5.58 -4.46
CA TYR A 22 2.45 4.34 -5.15
C TYR A 22 2.71 3.07 -4.31
N ALA A 23 3.84 3.02 -3.59
CA ALA A 23 4.17 1.89 -2.73
C ALA A 23 3.24 1.85 -1.50
N GLU A 24 2.88 3.01 -0.95
CA GLU A 24 1.94 3.11 0.17
C GLU A 24 0.54 2.63 -0.24
N GLN A 25 0.04 3.04 -1.42
CA GLN A 25 -1.24 2.56 -1.94
C GLN A 25 -1.23 1.05 -2.21
N LEU A 26 -0.15 0.51 -2.78
CA LEU A 26 -0.02 -0.93 -3.00
C LEU A 26 0.00 -1.72 -1.69
N ASN A 27 0.80 -1.27 -0.72
CA ASN A 27 0.88 -1.91 0.59
C ASN A 27 -0.44 -1.84 1.34
N GLY A 28 -1.16 -0.71 1.26
CA GLY A 28 -2.49 -0.55 1.85
C GLY A 28 -3.51 -1.54 1.28
N ARG A 29 -3.54 -1.73 -0.05
CA ARG A 29 -4.42 -2.72 -0.69
C ARG A 29 -4.07 -4.15 -0.29
N ALA A 30 -2.77 -4.48 -0.27
CA ALA A 30 -2.30 -5.79 0.17
C ALA A 30 -2.72 -6.07 1.62
N ALA A 31 -2.65 -5.06 2.50
CA ALA A 31 -3.11 -5.18 3.89
C ALA A 31 -4.63 -5.43 3.99
N MET A 32 -5.46 -4.74 3.21
CA MET A 32 -6.91 -4.98 3.18
C MET A 32 -7.24 -6.41 2.76
N VAL A 33 -6.59 -6.91 1.70
CA VAL A 33 -6.77 -8.29 1.22
C VAL A 33 -6.28 -9.29 2.27
N GLY A 34 -5.10 -9.04 2.87
CA GLY A 34 -4.55 -9.88 3.93
C GLY A 34 -5.49 -9.97 5.14
N PHE A 35 -6.07 -8.86 5.58
CA PHE A 35 -6.99 -8.84 6.70
C PHE A 35 -8.27 -9.66 6.42
N VAL A 36 -8.87 -9.49 5.24
CA VAL A 36 -10.04 -10.29 4.85
C VAL A 36 -9.71 -11.78 4.75
N ALA A 37 -8.57 -12.11 4.14
CA ALA A 37 -8.11 -13.50 4.04
C ALA A 37 -7.90 -14.12 5.42
N LEU A 38 -7.32 -13.37 6.37
CA LEU A 38 -7.14 -13.82 7.75
C LEU A 38 -8.47 -14.15 8.43
N VAL A 39 -9.46 -13.26 8.34
CA VAL A 39 -10.81 -13.51 8.89
C VAL A 39 -11.46 -14.73 8.24
N LEU A 40 -11.34 -14.89 6.93
CA LEU A 40 -11.90 -16.05 6.22
C LEU A 40 -11.24 -17.37 6.68
N ILE A 41 -9.92 -17.39 6.83
CA ILE A 41 -9.19 -18.57 7.31
C ILE A 41 -9.61 -18.90 8.74
N GLU A 42 -9.80 -17.89 9.59
CA GLU A 42 -10.26 -18.04 10.97
C GLU A 42 -11.66 -18.68 11.03
N LEU A 43 -12.57 -18.24 10.16
CA LEU A 43 -13.93 -18.81 10.04
C LEU A 43 -13.92 -20.26 9.53
N ILE A 44 -13.09 -20.58 8.54
CA ILE A 44 -13.02 -21.94 7.97
C ILE A 44 -12.35 -22.91 8.94
N THR A 45 -11.28 -22.48 9.61
CA THR A 45 -10.45 -23.35 10.44
C THR A 45 -10.96 -23.43 11.88
N GLY A 46 -11.74 -22.44 12.34
CA GLY A 46 -12.16 -22.29 13.73
C GLY A 46 -11.00 -22.09 14.71
N LYS A 47 -9.80 -21.78 14.20
CA LYS A 47 -8.57 -21.56 14.98
C LYS A 47 -8.20 -20.10 14.86
N GLY A 48 -8.04 -19.43 15.99
CA GLY A 48 -7.70 -18.02 16.02
C GLY A 48 -6.35 -17.71 15.38
N LEU A 49 -6.15 -16.44 14.99
CA LEU A 49 -4.90 -15.96 14.34
C LEU A 49 -3.62 -16.39 15.07
N LEU A 50 -3.66 -16.42 16.40
CA LEU A 50 -2.55 -16.84 17.26
C LEU A 50 -2.09 -18.28 16.97
N THR A 51 -3.03 -19.17 16.67
CA THR A 51 -2.72 -20.55 16.34
C THR A 51 -2.07 -20.70 14.97
N LEU A 52 -2.37 -19.81 14.01
CA LEU A 52 -1.74 -19.81 12.68
C LEU A 52 -0.27 -19.38 12.74
N ILE A 53 0.07 -18.47 13.65
CA ILE A 53 1.45 -18.02 13.90
C ILE A 53 2.21 -18.91 14.90
N GLY A 54 1.59 -20.01 15.37
CA GLY A 54 2.23 -21.01 16.23
C GLY A 54 2.24 -20.68 17.73
N LEU A 55 1.55 -19.62 18.17
CA LEU A 55 1.33 -19.35 19.59
C LEU A 55 0.03 -20.03 20.04
N LYS A 56 0.15 -21.06 20.89
CA LYS A 56 -0.97 -21.75 21.55
C LYS A 56 -0.93 -21.48 23.05
#